data_AF-C4MXH5-F1
#
_entry.id   AF-C4MXH5-F1
#
_cell.length_a   1.000
_cell.length_b   1.000
_cell.length_c   1.000
_cell.angle_alpha   90.00
_cell.angle_beta   90.00
_cell.angle_gamma   90.00
#
_symmetry.space_group_name_H-M   'P 1'
#
loop_
_entity.id
_entity.type
_entity.pdbx_description
1 polymer ?
#
loop_
_entity_poly.entity_id
_entity_poly.type
_entity_poly.pdbx_seq_one_letter_code
_entity_poly.pdbx_strand_id
1 'polypeptide(L)'
;AIQQVMKSREILGISDPQTLAHVLTAGVQSSLNDPRLVISYEPSTLDTSQQASAFTNLTHKELLVQLQQNIHHEVLEGDVGYLRVDDIPGQEELSELGGFLVDQVWKQLLGTSALVLDLRHCTGGRVSGIPYIISYLHPGNTVVHVDTIYDRPSNTTTEIWTLPKVLGERYSAEKDVVVLTSGRTGGVAEDIAYILKQMRRAIVVGERTEGGALDLQKLRIGQSNFFLTVPVSRSLGPLGGGGQTWEGSGVLPCVGTPAEHALEKALAILTLRRALPGVVLRLQEALRDYYTLVDRVPALLRHLASMDFSAVVSEEDLVTKLNAGLQTVSEDPRLLVRAAAPREPSSGPEAGTDDALAAAPEVPSSEAAREALVDSVFQVSVLPGNVGYLRFDRFADASVIRTL
;
A
#
# COMPACT_ATOMS: atom_id res chain seq x y z
N ALA A 1 -21.28 -34.91 11.65
CA ALA A 1 -19.94 -35.02 11.05
C ALA A 1 -18.99 -35.88 11.90
N ILE A 2 -18.49 -35.39 13.06
CA ILE A 2 -17.48 -36.11 13.88
C ILE A 2 -17.91 -37.54 14.26
N GLN A 3 -19.15 -37.72 14.73
CA GLN A 3 -19.68 -39.06 15.06
C GLN A 3 -19.73 -40.04 13.89
N GLN A 4 -19.80 -39.52 12.65
CA GLN A 4 -19.82 -40.34 11.43
C GLN A 4 -18.40 -40.77 11.04
N VAL A 5 -17.42 -39.87 11.20
CA VAL A 5 -15.98 -40.16 11.04
C VAL A 5 -15.55 -41.28 11.99
N MET A 6 -15.97 -41.23 13.26
CA MET A 6 -15.67 -42.26 14.26
C MET A 6 -16.19 -43.66 13.89
N LYS A 7 -17.19 -43.75 13.01
CA LYS A 7 -17.81 -45.01 12.57
C LYS A 7 -17.37 -45.42 11.16
N SER A 8 -16.50 -44.64 10.51
CA SER A 8 -16.03 -44.91 9.15
C SER A 8 -15.12 -46.12 9.13
N ARG A 9 -15.55 -47.19 8.45
CA ARG A 9 -14.73 -48.41 8.27
C ARG A 9 -13.44 -48.15 7.51
N GLU A 10 -13.46 -47.20 6.58
CA GLU A 10 -12.28 -46.81 5.80
C GLU A 10 -11.23 -46.17 6.70
N ILE A 11 -11.63 -45.25 7.58
CA ILE A 11 -10.71 -44.58 8.52
C ILE A 11 -10.21 -45.56 9.58
N LEU A 12 -11.09 -46.41 10.12
CA LEU A 12 -10.73 -47.45 11.08
C LEU A 12 -9.78 -48.52 10.50
N GLY A 13 -9.72 -48.65 9.17
CA GLY A 13 -8.82 -49.57 8.48
C GLY A 13 -7.40 -49.04 8.27
N ILE A 14 -7.14 -47.74 8.54
CA ILE A 14 -5.82 -47.14 8.33
C ILE A 14 -4.86 -47.58 9.43
N SER A 15 -3.81 -48.30 9.06
CA SER A 15 -2.78 -48.80 9.98
C SER A 15 -1.55 -47.89 10.08
N ASP A 16 -1.27 -47.10 9.04
CA ASP A 16 -0.15 -46.17 9.01
C ASP A 16 -0.54 -44.83 9.69
N PRO A 17 0.13 -44.42 10.78
CA PRO A 17 -0.30 -43.26 11.55
C PRO A 17 -0.08 -41.94 10.82
N GLN A 18 0.92 -41.83 9.94
CA GLN A 18 1.10 -40.67 9.07
C GLN A 18 -0.06 -40.54 8.08
N THR A 19 -0.48 -41.64 7.46
CA THR A 19 -1.66 -41.67 6.57
C THR A 19 -2.92 -41.27 7.33
N LEU A 20 -3.11 -41.75 8.56
CA LEU A 20 -4.25 -41.37 9.40
C LEU A 20 -4.27 -39.85 9.66
N ALA A 21 -3.11 -39.27 10.01
CA ALA A 21 -2.98 -37.83 10.23
C ALA A 21 -3.36 -37.00 8.98
N HIS A 22 -2.90 -37.41 7.79
CA HIS A 22 -3.24 -36.75 6.54
C HIS A 22 -4.74 -36.84 6.21
N VAL A 23 -5.35 -38.03 6.36
CA VAL A 23 -6.79 -38.22 6.11
C VAL A 23 -7.64 -37.39 7.06
N LEU A 24 -7.28 -37.35 8.34
CA LEU A 24 -7.99 -36.54 9.33
C LEU A 24 -7.82 -35.03 9.05
N THR A 25 -6.62 -34.60 8.67
CA THR A 25 -6.36 -33.21 8.26
C THR A 25 -7.23 -32.81 7.07
N ALA A 26 -7.21 -33.58 5.98
CA ALA A 26 -8.01 -33.30 4.80
C ALA A 26 -9.52 -33.27 5.12
N GLY A 27 -9.98 -34.18 5.99
CA GLY A 27 -11.38 -34.21 6.45
C GLY A 27 -11.78 -32.97 7.23
N VAL A 28 -10.94 -32.51 8.18
CA VAL A 28 -11.21 -31.32 8.99
C VAL A 28 -11.13 -30.04 8.15
N GLN A 29 -10.09 -29.89 7.33
CA GLN A 29 -9.90 -28.72 6.48
C GLN A 29 -11.01 -28.57 5.46
N SER A 30 -11.44 -29.66 4.80
CA SER A 30 -12.54 -29.60 3.83
C SER A 30 -13.90 -29.30 4.48
N SER A 31 -14.12 -29.78 5.71
CA SER A 31 -15.38 -29.55 6.43
C SER A 31 -15.51 -28.13 6.99
N LEU A 32 -14.40 -27.53 7.41
CA LEU A 32 -14.38 -26.23 8.08
C LEU A 32 -13.87 -25.10 7.18
N ASN A 33 -13.31 -25.44 6.01
CA ASN A 33 -12.64 -24.51 5.10
C ASN A 33 -11.55 -23.67 5.81
N ASP A 34 -10.85 -24.29 6.75
CA ASP A 34 -9.75 -23.66 7.48
C ASP A 34 -8.46 -24.48 7.28
N PRO A 35 -7.53 -24.02 6.42
CA PRO A 35 -6.30 -24.74 6.13
C PRO A 35 -5.32 -24.76 7.31
N ARG A 36 -5.56 -23.96 8.35
CA ARG A 36 -4.68 -23.83 9.52
C ARG A 36 -4.89 -24.98 10.52
N LEU A 37 -6.00 -25.72 10.39
CA LEU A 37 -6.25 -26.92 11.18
C LEU A 37 -5.45 -28.09 10.59
N VAL A 38 -4.48 -28.58 11.35
CA VAL A 38 -3.60 -29.66 10.92
C VAL A 38 -3.51 -30.72 12.01
N ILE A 39 -3.66 -31.99 11.63
CA ILE A 39 -3.38 -33.13 12.50
C ILE A 39 -2.09 -33.76 12.01
N SER A 40 -1.08 -33.85 12.89
CA SER A 40 0.22 -34.45 12.57
C SER A 40 0.50 -35.65 13.46
N TYR A 41 1.40 -36.52 13.01
CA TYR A 41 1.93 -37.63 13.81
C TYR A 41 3.45 -37.47 13.96
N GLU A 42 3.91 -37.34 15.20
CA GLU A 42 5.29 -37.00 15.56
C GLU A 42 5.79 -37.92 16.69
N PRO A 43 6.45 -39.05 16.32
CA PRO A 43 6.83 -40.08 17.28
C PRO A 43 8.10 -39.77 18.09
N SER A 44 8.79 -38.65 17.83
CA SER A 44 10.16 -38.41 18.32
C SER A 44 10.38 -37.07 19.01
N THR A 45 9.34 -36.34 19.42
CA THR A 45 9.51 -35.09 20.15
C THR A 45 9.37 -35.33 21.65
N LEU A 46 10.50 -35.24 22.38
CA LEU A 46 10.52 -34.91 23.80
C LEU A 46 9.58 -33.72 24.03
N ASP A 47 8.79 -33.76 25.10
CA ASP A 47 7.79 -32.75 25.46
C ASP A 47 8.27 -31.31 25.23
N THR A 48 7.96 -30.75 24.05
CA THR A 48 8.16 -29.33 23.74
C THR A 48 7.12 -28.45 24.44
N SER A 49 6.27 -29.02 25.30
CA SER A 49 5.39 -28.26 26.19
C SER A 49 6.15 -27.32 27.14
N GLN A 50 7.49 -27.42 27.21
CA GLN A 50 8.36 -26.47 27.91
C GLN A 50 8.89 -25.31 27.06
N GLN A 51 8.71 -25.28 25.74
CA GLN A 51 9.19 -24.16 24.92
C GLN A 51 8.32 -22.90 25.05
N ALA A 52 7.03 -23.05 25.38
CA ALA A 52 6.19 -21.90 25.72
C ALA A 52 6.56 -21.28 27.09
N SER A 53 7.23 -22.03 27.98
CA SER A 53 7.69 -21.53 29.28
C SER A 53 9.17 -21.15 29.32
N ALA A 54 9.90 -21.22 28.20
CA ALA A 54 11.34 -20.95 28.17
C ALA A 54 11.69 -19.45 28.03
N PHE A 55 10.72 -18.61 27.66
CA PHE A 55 10.97 -17.17 27.41
C PHE A 55 10.94 -16.29 28.67
N THR A 56 10.59 -16.81 29.84
CA THR A 56 10.31 -15.97 31.01
C THR A 56 11.53 -15.59 31.86
N ASN A 57 12.76 -15.88 31.45
CA ASN A 57 13.97 -15.50 32.20
C ASN A 57 15.14 -15.07 31.30
N LEU A 58 14.89 -14.33 30.21
CA LEU A 58 15.99 -13.70 29.48
C LEU A 58 16.57 -12.56 30.33
N THR A 59 17.89 -12.52 30.46
CA THR A 59 18.59 -11.40 31.06
C THR A 59 18.42 -10.15 30.18
N HIS A 60 18.53 -8.97 30.78
CA HIS A 60 18.49 -7.69 30.06
C HIS A 60 19.46 -7.66 28.85
N LYS A 61 20.63 -8.30 28.98
CA LYS A 61 21.62 -8.39 27.89
C LYS A 61 21.14 -9.27 26.74
N GLU A 62 20.50 -10.39 27.03
CA GLU A 62 19.97 -11.30 26.01
C GLU A 62 18.79 -10.66 25.26
N LEU A 63 17.90 -9.96 25.99
CA LEU A 63 16.83 -9.17 25.37
C LEU A 63 17.37 -8.10 24.42
N LEU A 64 18.42 -7.37 24.81
CA LEU A 64 19.08 -6.39 23.94
C LEU A 64 19.65 -7.03 22.67
N VAL A 65 20.34 -8.17 22.79
CA VAL A 65 20.91 -8.89 21.64
C VAL A 65 19.80 -9.34 20.69
N GLN A 66 18.70 -9.89 21.23
CA GLN A 66 17.56 -10.31 20.42
C GLN A 66 16.91 -9.13 19.69
N LEU A 67 16.70 -8.00 20.37
CA LEU A 67 16.15 -6.80 19.71
C LEU A 67 17.08 -6.26 18.62
N GLN A 68 18.40 -6.26 18.85
CA GLN A 68 19.38 -5.81 17.85
C GLN A 68 19.45 -6.72 16.62
N GLN A 69 19.11 -8.01 16.77
CA GLN A 69 19.00 -8.95 15.65
C GLN A 69 17.71 -8.77 14.85
N ASN A 70 16.63 -8.35 15.51
CA ASN A 70 15.30 -8.28 14.90
C ASN A 70 14.90 -6.88 14.42
N ILE A 71 15.59 -5.83 14.89
CA ILE A 71 15.30 -4.44 14.54
C ILE A 71 16.50 -3.84 13.82
N HIS A 72 16.29 -3.44 12.57
CA HIS A 72 17.27 -2.70 11.78
C HIS A 72 16.71 -1.34 11.40
N HIS A 73 17.53 -0.30 11.45
CA HIS A 73 17.12 1.04 11.05
C HIS A 73 18.21 1.75 10.27
N GLU A 74 17.78 2.63 9.37
CA GLU A 74 18.64 3.46 8.53
C GLU A 74 17.89 4.75 8.16
N VAL A 75 18.63 5.82 7.84
CA VAL A 75 18.08 6.97 7.12
C VAL A 75 18.59 6.87 5.68
N LEU A 76 17.68 6.55 4.77
CA LEU A 76 17.96 6.36 3.35
C LEU A 76 18.14 7.71 2.64
N GLU A 77 18.67 7.64 1.42
CA GLU A 77 18.74 8.81 0.53
C GLU A 77 17.35 9.45 0.35
N GLY A 78 17.33 10.78 0.30
CA GLY A 78 16.09 11.54 0.24
C GLY A 78 15.41 11.74 1.60
N ASP A 79 16.13 11.53 2.71
CA ASP A 79 15.63 11.77 4.08
C ASP A 79 14.41 10.89 4.41
N VAL A 80 14.50 9.61 4.07
CA VAL A 80 13.46 8.60 4.36
C VAL A 80 13.97 7.68 5.46
N GLY A 81 13.26 7.63 6.58
CA GLY A 81 13.52 6.67 7.63
C GLY A 81 13.13 5.27 7.18
N TYR A 82 13.99 4.30 7.43
CA TYR A 82 13.73 2.88 7.18
C TYR A 82 13.83 2.13 8.51
N LEU A 83 12.78 1.39 8.84
CA LEU A 83 12.70 0.56 10.04
C LEU A 83 12.24 -0.83 9.63
N ARG A 84 13.14 -1.81 9.73
CA ARG A 84 12.82 -3.22 9.54
C ARG A 84 12.62 -3.90 10.89
N VAL A 85 11.54 -4.65 11.01
CA VAL A 85 11.22 -5.44 12.21
C VAL A 85 10.93 -6.87 11.77
N ASP A 86 11.71 -7.82 12.26
CA ASP A 86 11.60 -9.24 11.90
C ASP A 86 10.81 -10.04 12.95
N ASP A 87 10.64 -9.52 14.16
CA ASP A 87 9.81 -10.08 15.24
C ASP A 87 9.25 -8.95 16.10
N ILE A 88 7.92 -8.89 16.30
CA ILE A 88 7.31 -7.79 17.05
C ILE A 88 7.55 -7.99 18.56
N PRO A 89 8.26 -7.06 19.23
CA PRO A 89 8.51 -7.17 20.67
C PRO A 89 7.23 -6.96 21.47
N GLY A 90 7.10 -7.67 22.60
CA GLY A 90 5.96 -7.55 23.48
C GLY A 90 6.10 -6.41 24.48
N GLN A 91 5.05 -6.24 25.27
CA GLN A 91 5.01 -5.22 26.32
C GLN A 91 6.16 -5.36 27.34
N GLU A 92 6.55 -6.58 27.70
CA GLU A 92 7.64 -6.81 28.67
C GLU A 92 8.97 -6.30 28.12
N GLU A 93 9.32 -6.69 26.89
CA GLU A 93 10.55 -6.25 26.23
C GLU A 93 10.55 -4.72 26.01
N LEU A 94 9.41 -4.16 25.61
CA LEU A 94 9.26 -2.72 25.38
C LEU A 94 9.26 -1.91 26.68
N SER A 95 8.83 -2.48 27.80
CA SER A 95 8.86 -1.80 29.10
C SER A 95 10.30 -1.73 29.64
N GLU A 96 11.08 -2.79 29.47
CA GLU A 96 12.47 -2.86 29.91
C GLU A 96 13.41 -2.06 28.99
N LEU A 97 13.24 -2.14 27.67
CA LEU A 97 14.19 -1.62 26.69
C LEU A 97 13.65 -0.44 25.87
N GLY A 98 12.43 0.02 26.15
CA GLY A 98 11.78 1.10 25.40
C GLY A 98 12.59 2.40 25.37
N GLY A 99 13.21 2.79 26.49
CA GLY A 99 14.06 3.99 26.54
C GLY A 99 15.27 3.89 25.61
N PHE A 100 15.92 2.72 25.59
CA PHE A 100 17.02 2.45 24.68
C PHE A 100 16.58 2.50 23.22
N LEU A 101 15.46 1.86 22.86
CA LEU A 101 14.93 1.90 21.50
C LEU A 101 14.55 3.32 21.08
N VAL A 102 13.97 4.12 21.98
CA VAL A 102 13.65 5.52 21.70
C VAL A 102 14.93 6.30 21.40
N ASP A 103 15.94 6.17 22.24
CA ASP A 103 17.18 6.94 22.13
C ASP A 103 18.03 6.53 20.93
N GLN A 104 18.14 5.23 20.66
CA GLN A 104 19.04 4.69 19.64
C GLN A 104 18.39 4.58 18.27
N VAL A 105 17.09 4.28 18.20
CA VAL A 105 16.38 4.01 16.94
C VAL A 105 15.43 5.15 16.63
N TRP A 106 14.45 5.39 17.51
CA TRP A 106 13.30 6.23 17.18
C TRP A 106 13.67 7.70 16.96
N LYS A 107 14.56 8.27 17.81
CA LYS A 107 15.00 9.67 17.67
C LYS A 107 15.65 9.96 16.31
N GLN A 108 16.34 8.98 15.72
CA GLN A 108 16.94 9.14 14.39
C GLN A 108 15.86 9.19 13.31
N LEU A 109 14.88 8.28 13.39
CA LEU A 109 13.79 8.17 12.42
C LEU A 109 12.81 9.33 12.52
N LEU A 110 12.60 9.90 13.71
CA LEU A 110 11.67 11.00 13.96
C LEU A 110 11.99 12.25 13.11
N GLY A 111 13.27 12.49 12.81
CA GLY A 111 13.74 13.62 12.01
C GLY A 111 13.36 13.54 10.53
N THR A 112 13.19 12.32 10.00
CA THR A 112 13.05 12.05 8.56
C THR A 112 11.73 12.57 7.97
N SER A 113 11.71 12.85 6.67
CA SER A 113 10.53 13.36 5.95
C SER A 113 9.42 12.33 5.74
N ALA A 114 9.76 11.05 5.69
CA ALA A 114 8.83 9.93 5.56
C ALA A 114 9.42 8.65 6.17
N LEU A 115 8.57 7.66 6.46
CA LEU A 115 8.97 6.39 7.08
C LEU A 115 8.56 5.18 6.22
N VAL A 116 9.47 4.24 6.07
CA VAL A 116 9.22 2.89 5.58
C VAL A 116 9.33 1.91 6.74
N LEU A 117 8.23 1.25 7.08
CA LEU A 117 8.19 0.12 8.02
C LEU A 117 8.25 -1.18 7.21
N ASP A 118 9.38 -1.88 7.26
CA ASP A 118 9.56 -3.14 6.54
C ASP A 118 9.20 -4.34 7.42
N LEU A 119 8.12 -5.03 7.04
CA LEU A 119 7.61 -6.25 7.66
C LEU A 119 7.75 -7.47 6.73
N ARG A 120 8.49 -7.37 5.61
CA ARG A 120 8.64 -8.45 4.62
C ARG A 120 9.25 -9.72 5.19
N HIS A 121 9.95 -9.63 6.31
CA HIS A 121 10.60 -10.75 6.99
C HIS A 121 9.96 -11.06 8.35
N CYS A 122 8.88 -10.37 8.72
CA CYS A 122 8.25 -10.50 10.02
C CYS A 122 7.26 -11.67 10.03
N THR A 123 7.68 -12.80 10.59
CA THR A 123 6.88 -14.04 10.69
C THR A 123 6.29 -14.26 12.08
N GLY A 124 6.54 -13.35 13.03
CA GLY A 124 6.27 -13.57 14.44
C GLY A 124 6.10 -12.28 15.23
N GLY A 125 5.81 -12.45 16.50
CA GLY A 125 5.71 -11.34 17.43
C GLY A 125 4.69 -11.58 18.54
N ARG A 126 4.60 -10.62 19.45
CA ARG A 126 3.65 -10.64 20.57
C ARG A 126 2.55 -9.62 20.34
N VAL A 127 1.30 -10.05 20.51
CA VAL A 127 0.10 -9.19 20.43
C VAL A 127 0.21 -7.94 21.32
N SER A 128 0.84 -8.07 22.49
CA SER A 128 1.04 -6.96 23.43
C SER A 128 1.93 -5.83 22.88
N GLY A 129 2.65 -6.06 21.78
CA GLY A 129 3.43 -5.05 21.06
C GLY A 129 2.61 -4.17 20.11
N ILE A 130 1.43 -4.63 19.66
CA ILE A 130 0.59 -3.90 18.68
C ILE A 130 0.27 -2.48 19.17
N PRO A 131 -0.24 -2.26 20.41
CA PRO A 131 -0.52 -0.92 20.91
C PRO A 131 0.65 0.03 20.75
N TYR A 132 1.89 -0.42 20.98
CA TYR A 132 3.06 0.43 20.97
C TYR A 132 3.35 0.94 19.56
N ILE A 133 3.51 0.03 18.59
CA ILE A 133 3.83 0.40 17.20
C ILE A 133 2.74 1.31 16.62
N ILE A 134 1.46 0.94 16.80
CA ILE A 134 0.35 1.74 16.28
C ILE A 134 0.32 3.13 16.94
N SER A 135 0.66 3.25 18.22
CA SER A 135 0.65 4.54 18.93
C SER A 135 1.74 5.51 18.49
N TYR A 136 2.91 5.01 18.09
CA TYR A 136 3.97 5.86 17.53
C TYR A 136 3.61 6.36 16.13
N LEU A 137 2.79 5.62 15.37
CA LEU A 137 2.37 5.98 14.03
C LEU A 137 0.99 6.65 13.99
N HIS A 138 0.20 6.59 15.07
CA HIS A 138 -1.07 7.30 15.21
C HIS A 138 -0.84 8.65 15.89
N PRO A 139 -0.79 9.77 15.15
CA PRO A 139 -0.34 11.07 15.64
C PRO A 139 -1.34 11.74 16.59
N GLY A 140 -2.58 11.24 16.63
CA GLY A 140 -3.65 11.80 17.44
C GLY A 140 -3.41 11.59 18.95
N ASN A 141 -3.78 12.60 19.74
CA ASN A 141 -3.87 12.46 21.20
C ASN A 141 -5.12 11.70 21.66
N THR A 142 -5.99 11.33 20.72
CA THR A 142 -7.16 10.50 20.98
C THR A 142 -6.74 9.04 21.05
N VAL A 143 -7.16 8.38 22.13
CA VAL A 143 -7.08 6.93 22.26
C VAL A 143 -8.10 6.32 21.29
N VAL A 144 -7.64 5.37 20.47
CA VAL A 144 -8.42 4.72 19.42
C VAL A 144 -8.40 3.22 19.64
N HIS A 145 -9.57 2.59 19.55
CA HIS A 145 -9.69 1.14 19.52
C HIS A 145 -9.26 0.64 18.15
N VAL A 146 -8.22 -0.18 18.10
CA VAL A 146 -7.59 -0.60 16.84
C VAL A 146 -7.88 -2.05 16.50
N ASP A 147 -8.05 -2.91 17.51
CA ASP A 147 -8.49 -4.29 17.31
C ASP A 147 -9.12 -4.87 18.58
N THR A 148 -9.88 -5.95 18.42
CA THR A 148 -10.36 -6.80 19.51
C THR A 148 -9.92 -8.22 19.25
N ILE A 149 -9.24 -8.85 20.22
CA ILE A 149 -8.73 -10.21 20.10
C ILE A 149 -9.52 -11.14 21.00
N TYR A 150 -10.07 -12.20 20.43
CA TYR A 150 -10.70 -13.28 21.17
C TYR A 150 -9.73 -14.45 21.33
N ASP A 151 -9.47 -14.85 22.58
CA ASP A 151 -8.69 -16.03 22.95
C ASP A 151 -9.62 -17.15 23.43
N ARG A 152 -9.59 -18.28 22.73
CA ARG A 152 -10.49 -19.42 22.98
C ARG A 152 -10.12 -20.21 24.24
N PRO A 153 -8.85 -20.52 24.56
CA PRO A 153 -8.48 -21.28 25.75
C PRO A 153 -8.92 -20.60 27.06
N SER A 154 -8.64 -19.30 27.22
CA SER A 154 -9.10 -18.51 28.36
C SER A 154 -10.56 -18.09 28.25
N ASN A 155 -11.11 -18.15 27.03
CA ASN A 155 -12.45 -17.66 26.68
C ASN A 155 -12.63 -16.18 27.03
N THR A 156 -11.62 -15.38 26.72
CA THR A 156 -11.59 -13.94 26.97
C THR A 156 -11.52 -13.14 25.68
N THR A 157 -11.96 -11.90 25.76
CA THR A 157 -11.84 -10.93 24.67
C THR A 157 -11.06 -9.74 25.20
N THR A 158 -9.96 -9.40 24.54
CA THR A 158 -9.09 -8.28 24.90
C THR A 158 -9.17 -7.21 23.83
N GLU A 159 -9.50 -6.00 24.22
CA GLU A 159 -9.45 -4.84 23.33
C GLU A 159 -8.04 -4.27 23.26
N ILE A 160 -7.62 -3.91 22.05
CA ILE A 160 -6.33 -3.33 21.73
C ILE A 160 -6.57 -1.85 21.42
N TRP A 161 -6.03 -0.99 22.28
CA TRP A 161 -6.18 0.46 22.20
C TRP A 161 -4.83 1.13 21.96
N THR A 162 -4.81 2.27 21.26
CA THR A 162 -3.62 3.12 21.25
C THR A 162 -3.33 3.67 22.65
N LEU A 163 -2.06 3.89 22.94
CA LEU A 163 -1.57 4.42 24.19
C LEU A 163 -1.88 5.92 24.28
N PRO A 164 -2.38 6.42 25.43
CA PRO A 164 -2.64 7.85 25.62
C PRO A 164 -1.35 8.68 25.53
N LYS A 165 -0.22 8.08 25.94
CA LYS A 165 1.12 8.66 25.88
C LYS A 165 2.12 7.60 25.41
N VAL A 166 3.07 8.03 24.57
CA VAL A 166 4.24 7.25 24.19
C VAL A 166 5.49 7.76 24.90
N LEU A 167 6.53 6.94 24.95
CA LEU A 167 7.86 7.39 25.36
C LEU A 167 8.50 8.17 24.19
N GLY A 168 9.06 9.35 24.43
CA GLY A 168 9.48 10.23 23.34
C GLY A 168 8.29 10.86 22.60
N GLU A 169 8.34 10.92 21.27
CA GLU A 169 7.37 11.64 20.44
C GLU A 169 6.73 10.73 19.39
N ARG A 170 5.50 11.05 18.97
CA ARG A 170 4.82 10.33 17.89
C ARG A 170 5.31 10.82 16.53
N TYR A 171 5.25 9.95 15.52
CA TYR A 171 5.55 10.32 14.13
C TYR A 171 4.45 11.24 13.59
N SER A 172 4.84 12.34 12.96
CA SER A 172 3.93 13.42 12.53
C SER A 172 2.80 12.90 11.64
N ALA A 173 1.60 13.49 11.76
CA ALA A 173 0.46 13.23 10.87
C ALA A 173 0.75 13.58 9.41
N GLU A 174 1.61 14.58 9.20
CA GLU A 174 1.95 15.11 7.88
C GLU A 174 3.04 14.29 7.17
N LYS A 175 3.70 13.37 7.88
CA LYS A 175 4.78 12.55 7.34
C LYS A 175 4.23 11.21 6.88
N ASP A 176 4.51 10.89 5.63
CA ASP A 176 4.04 9.67 4.98
C ASP A 176 4.65 8.42 5.62
N VAL A 177 3.84 7.36 5.67
CA VAL A 177 4.26 6.03 6.13
C VAL A 177 3.93 5.00 5.07
N VAL A 178 4.90 4.18 4.71
CA VAL A 178 4.73 3.02 3.83
C VAL A 178 5.07 1.76 4.62
N VAL A 179 4.25 0.72 4.51
CA VAL A 179 4.51 -0.60 5.10
C VAL A 179 4.87 -1.57 3.99
N LEU A 180 5.99 -2.27 4.11
CA LEU A 180 6.39 -3.31 3.16
C LEU A 180 5.93 -4.69 3.64
N THR A 181 5.31 -5.46 2.74
CA THR A 181 4.83 -6.82 3.02
C THR A 181 5.33 -7.84 2.02
N SER A 182 5.47 -9.10 2.45
CA SER A 182 5.73 -10.25 1.57
C SER A 182 4.74 -11.39 1.86
N GLY A 183 4.75 -12.44 1.05
CA GLY A 183 4.02 -13.69 1.33
C GLY A 183 4.45 -14.42 2.61
N ARG A 184 5.54 -13.98 3.27
CA ARG A 184 6.00 -14.48 4.58
C ARG A 184 5.59 -13.59 5.75
N THR A 185 5.05 -12.39 5.50
CA THR A 185 4.58 -11.53 6.59
C THR A 185 3.42 -12.24 7.28
N GLY A 186 3.55 -12.54 8.56
CA GLY A 186 2.68 -13.47 9.28
C GLY A 186 2.25 -12.97 10.66
N GLY A 187 1.03 -13.34 11.08
CA GLY A 187 0.55 -13.17 12.45
C GLY A 187 0.43 -11.71 12.88
N VAL A 188 1.09 -11.33 13.97
CA VAL A 188 1.03 -9.98 14.55
C VAL A 188 1.45 -8.89 13.55
N ALA A 189 2.37 -9.19 12.63
CA ALA A 189 2.80 -8.25 11.60
C ALA A 189 1.69 -7.97 10.57
N GLU A 190 0.87 -8.98 10.25
CA GLU A 190 -0.30 -8.82 9.38
C GLU A 190 -1.33 -7.90 10.05
N ASP A 191 -1.54 -8.06 11.35
CA ASP A 191 -2.47 -7.21 12.09
C ASP A 191 -2.02 -5.74 12.11
N ILE A 192 -0.74 -5.47 12.36
CA ILE A 192 -0.18 -4.12 12.28
C ILE A 192 -0.37 -3.51 10.89
N ALA A 193 -0.03 -4.25 9.83
CA ALA A 193 -0.20 -3.79 8.45
C ALA A 193 -1.69 -3.53 8.14
N TYR A 194 -2.58 -4.40 8.60
CA TYR A 194 -4.02 -4.27 8.44
C TYR A 194 -4.56 -3.02 9.15
N ILE A 195 -4.23 -2.84 10.43
CA ILE A 195 -4.65 -1.69 11.25
C ILE A 195 -4.19 -0.37 10.61
N LEU A 196 -2.90 -0.26 10.27
CA LEU A 196 -2.36 0.97 9.67
C LEU A 196 -3.01 1.28 8.31
N LYS A 197 -3.34 0.24 7.53
CA LYS A 197 -4.08 0.37 6.28
C LYS A 197 -5.51 0.86 6.51
N GLN A 198 -6.25 0.25 7.44
CA GLN A 198 -7.64 0.63 7.74
C GLN A 198 -7.74 2.05 8.30
N MET A 199 -6.76 2.46 9.11
CA MET A 199 -6.65 3.82 9.63
C MET A 199 -6.26 4.86 8.56
N ARG A 200 -5.97 4.43 7.31
CA ARG A 200 -5.37 5.25 6.26
C ARG A 200 -4.08 5.95 6.69
N ARG A 201 -3.37 5.36 7.66
CA ARG A 201 -2.11 5.90 8.18
C ARG A 201 -0.93 5.50 7.32
N ALA A 202 -0.99 4.32 6.70
CA ALA A 202 0.07 3.83 5.85
C ALA A 202 -0.44 3.27 4.52
N ILE A 203 0.42 3.37 3.50
CA ILE A 203 0.25 2.67 2.22
C ILE A 203 0.96 1.33 2.33
N VAL A 204 0.25 0.22 2.11
CA VAL A 204 0.86 -1.11 2.12
C VAL A 204 1.36 -1.46 0.72
N VAL A 205 2.64 -1.81 0.59
CA VAL A 205 3.31 -2.06 -0.70
C VAL A 205 4.03 -3.41 -0.65
N GLY A 206 3.85 -4.23 -1.67
CA GLY A 206 4.52 -5.53 -1.75
C GLY A 206 3.53 -6.62 -2.13
N GLU A 207 3.67 -7.77 -1.49
CA GLU A 207 2.84 -8.95 -1.77
C GLU A 207 1.69 -9.03 -0.77
N ARG A 208 0.69 -9.86 -1.11
CA ARG A 208 -0.31 -10.34 -0.17
C ARG A 208 0.38 -11.15 0.92
N THR A 209 0.03 -10.90 2.18
CA THR A 209 0.63 -11.58 3.34
C THR A 209 0.16 -13.03 3.46
N GLU A 210 0.74 -13.77 4.41
CA GLU A 210 0.53 -15.21 4.57
C GLU A 210 -0.95 -15.59 4.76
N GLY A 211 -1.71 -14.78 5.52
CA GLY A 211 -3.07 -15.11 5.94
C GLY A 211 -3.08 -16.15 7.05
N GLY A 212 -2.16 -16.02 8.01
CA GLY A 212 -2.00 -16.97 9.10
C GLY A 212 -3.07 -16.84 10.20
N ALA A 213 -2.65 -17.06 11.43
CA ALA A 213 -3.43 -16.75 12.63
C ALA A 213 -2.55 -15.97 13.61
N LEU A 214 -3.19 -15.24 14.53
CA LEU A 214 -2.48 -14.54 15.60
C LEU A 214 -1.72 -15.50 16.53
N ASP A 215 -2.35 -16.63 16.87
CA ASP A 215 -1.76 -17.66 17.71
C ASP A 215 -2.21 -19.06 17.25
N LEU A 216 -1.23 -19.92 16.97
CA LEU A 216 -1.41 -21.32 16.64
C LEU A 216 -0.84 -22.16 17.77
N GLN A 217 -1.69 -22.98 18.40
CA GLN A 217 -1.24 -23.94 19.38
C GLN A 217 -1.19 -25.34 18.79
N LYS A 218 -0.11 -26.05 19.12
CA LYS A 218 0.08 -27.44 18.78
C LYS A 218 -0.19 -28.31 20.02
N LEU A 219 -1.35 -28.92 20.05
CA LEU A 219 -1.86 -29.67 21.20
C LEU A 219 -1.65 -31.17 21.00
N ARG A 220 -0.99 -31.83 21.95
CA ARG A 220 -0.87 -33.29 21.93
C ARG A 220 -2.22 -33.94 22.18
N ILE A 221 -2.59 -34.94 21.38
CA ILE A 221 -3.85 -35.67 21.51
C ILE A 221 -3.67 -36.81 22.51
N GLY A 222 -4.07 -36.57 23.76
CA GLY A 222 -3.95 -37.53 24.85
C GLY A 222 -2.50 -37.98 25.07
N GLN A 223 -2.29 -39.29 25.27
CA GLN A 223 -0.96 -39.89 25.41
C GLN A 223 -0.36 -40.35 24.06
N SER A 224 -0.99 -40.01 22.94
CA SER A 224 -0.55 -40.45 21.61
C SER A 224 0.52 -39.53 21.02
N ASN A 225 1.19 -40.01 19.97
CA ASN A 225 2.12 -39.20 19.18
C ASN A 225 1.40 -38.35 18.12
N PHE A 226 0.08 -38.18 18.21
CA PHE A 226 -0.66 -37.26 17.35
C PHE A 226 -0.77 -35.88 17.99
N PHE A 227 -0.71 -34.84 17.15
CA PHE A 227 -0.88 -33.46 17.54
C PHE A 227 -1.96 -32.80 16.69
N LEU A 228 -2.68 -31.85 17.28
CA LEU A 228 -3.60 -30.94 16.62
C LEU A 228 -2.99 -29.54 16.65
N THR A 229 -2.62 -29.00 15.49
CA THR A 229 -2.35 -27.58 15.33
C THR A 229 -3.67 -26.87 15.06
N VAL A 230 -3.99 -25.88 15.90
CA VAL A 230 -5.27 -25.16 15.87
C VAL A 230 -5.07 -23.68 16.18
N PRO A 231 -5.71 -22.76 15.43
CA PRO A 231 -5.76 -21.36 15.81
C PRO A 231 -6.58 -21.21 17.09
N VAL A 232 -5.97 -20.64 18.10
CA VAL A 232 -6.60 -20.48 19.43
C VAL A 232 -7.05 -19.05 19.70
N SER A 233 -6.50 -18.10 18.97
CA SER A 233 -6.87 -16.69 19.03
C SER A 233 -7.27 -16.16 17.67
N ARG A 234 -8.15 -15.16 17.67
CA ARG A 234 -8.55 -14.44 16.45
C ARG A 234 -8.73 -12.94 16.66
N SER A 235 -8.31 -12.16 15.68
CA SER A 235 -8.65 -10.75 15.50
C SER A 235 -10.12 -10.63 15.06
N LEU A 236 -10.84 -9.66 15.64
CA LEU A 236 -12.25 -9.36 15.34
C LEU A 236 -12.43 -7.99 14.69
N GLY A 237 -11.35 -7.22 14.54
CA GLY A 237 -11.38 -5.82 14.16
C GLY A 237 -11.89 -4.90 15.28
N PRO A 238 -11.81 -3.57 15.08
CA PRO A 238 -12.14 -2.56 16.09
C PRO A 238 -13.64 -2.46 16.43
N LEU A 239 -14.53 -3.09 15.65
CA LEU A 239 -15.97 -3.11 15.96
C LEU A 239 -16.41 -4.41 16.63
N GLY A 240 -15.50 -5.39 16.82
CA GLY A 240 -15.79 -6.68 17.46
C GLY A 240 -16.83 -7.56 16.76
N GLY A 241 -17.41 -7.09 15.66
CA GLY A 241 -18.61 -7.65 15.00
C GLY A 241 -18.34 -8.81 14.05
N GLY A 242 -17.13 -9.36 14.00
CA GLY A 242 -16.81 -10.52 13.16
C GLY A 242 -16.89 -10.25 11.65
N GLY A 243 -16.66 -8.99 11.23
CA GLY A 243 -16.43 -8.67 9.82
C GLY A 243 -15.20 -9.40 9.29
N GLN A 244 -15.06 -9.46 7.96
CA GLN A 244 -13.93 -10.12 7.30
C GLN A 244 -12.62 -9.46 7.77
N THR A 245 -11.78 -10.21 8.50
CA THR A 245 -10.46 -9.76 8.96
C THR A 245 -9.36 -10.22 8.00
N TRP A 246 -8.12 -9.87 8.29
CA TRP A 246 -6.96 -10.32 7.51
C TRP A 246 -6.71 -11.82 7.69
N GLU A 247 -7.14 -12.46 8.78
CA GLU A 247 -6.85 -13.88 9.02
C GLU A 247 -7.41 -14.82 7.94
N GLY A 248 -6.63 -15.86 7.60
CA GLY A 248 -6.95 -16.81 6.53
C GLY A 248 -6.78 -16.25 5.11
N SER A 249 -6.97 -14.94 4.92
CA SER A 249 -6.85 -14.30 3.61
C SER A 249 -5.55 -13.52 3.45
N GLY A 250 -4.93 -13.05 4.51
CA GLY A 250 -3.83 -12.10 4.47
C GLY A 250 -4.27 -10.69 4.09
N VAL A 251 -3.41 -9.72 4.41
CA VAL A 251 -3.54 -8.33 4.00
C VAL A 251 -3.22 -8.20 2.53
N LEU A 252 -4.21 -7.80 1.73
CA LEU A 252 -3.98 -7.38 0.37
C LEU A 252 -3.23 -6.03 0.37
N PRO A 253 -2.11 -5.86 -0.34
CA PRO A 253 -1.40 -4.59 -0.40
C PRO A 253 -2.24 -3.51 -1.11
N CYS A 254 -1.97 -2.24 -0.82
CA CYS A 254 -2.49 -1.11 -1.60
C CYS A 254 -1.86 -1.07 -3.00
N VAL A 255 -0.58 -1.46 -3.09
CA VAL A 255 0.18 -1.55 -4.34
C VAL A 255 0.85 -2.92 -4.41
N GLY A 256 0.32 -3.79 -5.28
CA GLY A 256 0.88 -5.11 -5.51
C GLY A 256 2.19 -5.06 -6.30
N THR A 257 3.25 -5.66 -5.77
CA THR A 257 4.55 -5.81 -6.42
C THR A 257 5.33 -6.96 -5.76
N PRO A 258 6.27 -7.64 -6.45
CA PRO A 258 7.13 -8.62 -5.79
C PRO A 258 7.87 -8.02 -4.59
N ALA A 259 8.07 -8.82 -3.53
CA ALA A 259 8.64 -8.34 -2.27
C ALA A 259 10.03 -7.72 -2.45
N GLU A 260 10.84 -8.21 -3.40
CA GLU A 260 12.15 -7.62 -3.73
C GLU A 260 12.06 -6.19 -4.26
N HIS A 261 10.99 -5.85 -4.98
CA HIS A 261 10.76 -4.53 -5.58
C HIS A 261 9.95 -3.58 -4.68
N ALA A 262 9.45 -4.06 -3.53
CA ALA A 262 8.56 -3.29 -2.67
C ALA A 262 9.22 -2.00 -2.13
N LEU A 263 10.49 -2.06 -1.74
CA LEU A 263 11.22 -0.88 -1.25
C LEU A 263 11.41 0.17 -2.35
N GLU A 264 11.84 -0.24 -3.54
CA GLU A 264 11.98 0.66 -4.70
C GLU A 264 10.64 1.36 -5.01
N LYS A 265 9.56 0.58 -5.04
CA LYS A 265 8.22 1.12 -5.29
C LYS A 265 7.77 2.09 -4.20
N ALA A 266 8.07 1.79 -2.93
CA ALA A 266 7.78 2.67 -1.81
C ALA A 266 8.53 4.01 -1.92
N LEU A 267 9.82 3.99 -2.25
CA LEU A 267 10.62 5.20 -2.42
C LEU A 267 10.11 6.07 -3.59
N ALA A 268 9.66 5.45 -4.68
CA ALA A 268 9.04 6.16 -5.80
C ALA A 268 7.73 6.85 -5.38
N ILE A 269 6.88 6.16 -4.61
CA ILE A 269 5.65 6.75 -4.04
C ILE A 269 5.97 7.94 -3.15
N LEU A 270 6.92 7.80 -2.23
CA LEU A 270 7.32 8.86 -1.31
C LEU A 270 7.90 10.07 -2.04
N THR A 271 8.72 9.83 -3.08
CA THR A 271 9.27 10.89 -3.93
C THR A 271 8.17 11.68 -4.63
N LEU A 272 7.19 10.99 -5.21
CA LEU A 272 6.03 11.63 -5.83
C LEU A 272 5.26 12.47 -4.81
N ARG A 273 4.94 11.89 -3.65
CA ARG A 273 4.14 12.55 -2.61
C ARG A 273 4.80 13.79 -2.05
N ARG A 274 6.12 13.76 -1.87
CA ARG A 274 6.90 14.94 -1.49
C ARG A 274 6.79 16.07 -2.51
N ALA A 275 6.70 15.75 -3.80
CA ALA A 275 6.56 16.74 -4.87
C ALA A 275 5.12 17.28 -5.03
N LEU A 276 4.10 16.54 -4.57
CA LEU A 276 2.68 16.85 -4.78
C LEU A 276 2.28 18.27 -4.39
N PRO A 277 2.62 18.81 -3.19
CA PRO A 277 2.19 20.16 -2.83
C PRO A 277 2.67 21.22 -3.82
N GLY A 278 3.91 21.09 -4.30
CA GLY A 278 4.47 21.99 -5.32
C GLY A 278 3.82 21.82 -6.70
N VAL A 279 3.46 20.60 -7.08
CA VAL A 279 2.72 20.33 -8.32
C VAL A 279 1.33 20.96 -8.28
N VAL A 280 0.60 20.78 -7.17
CA VAL A 280 -0.74 21.34 -6.98
C VAL A 280 -0.69 22.87 -6.98
N LEU A 281 0.29 23.49 -6.32
CA LEU A 281 0.46 24.94 -6.31
C LEU A 281 0.67 25.50 -7.73
N ARG A 282 1.60 24.91 -8.49
CA ARG A 282 1.86 25.34 -9.88
C ARG A 282 0.66 25.13 -10.80
N LEU A 283 -0.09 24.05 -10.59
CA LEU A 283 -1.32 23.80 -11.33
C LEU A 283 -2.38 24.87 -11.01
N GLN A 284 -2.53 25.24 -9.74
CA GLN A 284 -3.44 26.31 -9.34
C GLN A 284 -3.05 27.65 -9.97
N GLU A 285 -1.76 27.99 -10.01
CA GLU A 285 -1.24 29.19 -10.69
C GLU A 285 -1.56 29.15 -12.19
N ALA A 286 -1.24 28.05 -12.87
CA ALA A 286 -1.53 27.90 -14.29
C ALA A 286 -3.02 28.04 -14.62
N LEU A 287 -3.91 27.51 -13.76
CA LEU A 287 -5.35 27.67 -13.93
C LEU A 287 -5.82 29.12 -13.74
N ARG A 288 -5.16 29.91 -12.88
CA ARG A 288 -5.49 31.35 -12.72
C ARG A 288 -5.04 32.15 -13.92
N ASP A 289 -3.85 31.85 -14.44
CA ASP A 289 -3.18 32.70 -15.41
C ASP A 289 -3.61 32.39 -16.85
N TYR A 290 -3.94 31.13 -17.16
CA TYR A 290 -4.12 30.68 -18.55
C TYR A 290 -5.51 30.09 -18.87
N TYR A 291 -6.30 29.70 -17.88
CA TYR A 291 -7.58 29.03 -18.17
C TYR A 291 -8.65 30.04 -18.60
N THR A 292 -9.17 29.88 -19.82
CA THR A 292 -10.07 30.87 -20.45
C THR A 292 -11.47 30.89 -19.86
N LEU A 293 -11.94 29.79 -19.25
CA LEU A 293 -13.25 29.74 -18.58
C LEU A 293 -13.11 30.25 -17.14
N VAL A 294 -12.86 31.55 -17.00
CA VAL A 294 -12.51 32.24 -15.74
C VAL A 294 -13.53 31.99 -14.62
N ASP A 295 -14.83 31.94 -14.95
CA ASP A 295 -15.90 31.70 -13.98
C ASP A 295 -15.79 30.33 -13.28
N ARG A 296 -15.09 29.36 -13.89
CA ARG A 296 -14.87 28.02 -13.33
C ARG A 296 -13.64 27.95 -12.42
N VAL A 297 -12.70 28.89 -12.54
CA VAL A 297 -11.42 28.88 -11.81
C VAL A 297 -11.62 28.82 -10.28
N PRO A 298 -12.51 29.62 -9.65
CA PRO A 298 -12.71 29.53 -8.19
C PRO A 298 -13.20 28.16 -7.72
N ALA A 299 -13.97 27.43 -8.54
CA ALA A 299 -14.41 26.07 -8.22
C ALA A 299 -13.27 25.06 -8.34
N LEU A 300 -12.45 25.17 -9.39
CA LEU A 300 -11.28 24.31 -9.60
C LEU A 300 -10.25 24.46 -8.47
N LEU A 301 -9.96 25.70 -8.05
CA LEU A 301 -9.03 25.97 -6.95
C LEU A 301 -9.52 25.38 -5.63
N ARG A 302 -10.82 25.53 -5.32
CA ARG A 302 -11.42 24.91 -4.13
C ARG A 302 -11.37 23.39 -4.18
N HIS A 303 -11.59 22.80 -5.36
CA HIS A 303 -11.48 21.37 -5.54
C HIS A 303 -10.06 20.87 -5.28
N LEU A 304 -9.05 21.49 -5.91
CA LEU A 304 -7.64 21.13 -5.71
C LEU A 304 -7.20 21.28 -4.25
N ALA A 305 -7.70 22.29 -3.53
CA ALA A 305 -7.40 22.51 -2.11
C ALA A 305 -8.06 21.50 -1.16
N SER A 306 -9.14 20.83 -1.58
CA SER A 306 -9.90 19.85 -0.78
C SER A 306 -9.68 18.41 -1.22
N MET A 307 -8.86 18.19 -2.24
CA MET A 307 -8.61 16.88 -2.81
C MET A 307 -7.77 16.02 -1.86
N ASP A 308 -8.24 14.79 -1.63
CA ASP A 308 -7.50 13.81 -0.81
C ASP A 308 -6.41 13.14 -1.64
N PHE A 309 -5.17 13.56 -1.43
CA PHE A 309 -3.99 12.97 -2.05
C PHE A 309 -3.42 11.77 -1.26
N SER A 310 -4.00 11.42 -0.10
CA SER A 310 -3.48 10.35 0.75
C SER A 310 -3.46 8.98 0.06
N ALA A 311 -4.33 8.78 -0.94
CA ALA A 311 -4.41 7.55 -1.72
C ALA A 311 -3.58 7.58 -3.03
N VAL A 312 -2.78 8.62 -3.29
CA VAL A 312 -1.95 8.69 -4.51
C VAL A 312 -0.73 7.78 -4.39
N VAL A 313 -0.61 6.85 -5.33
CA VAL A 313 0.43 5.81 -5.34
C VAL A 313 1.26 5.74 -6.63
N SER A 314 0.95 6.56 -7.63
CA SER A 314 1.75 6.68 -8.86
C SER A 314 1.42 7.97 -9.60
N GLU A 315 2.29 8.35 -10.54
CA GLU A 315 2.05 9.50 -11.42
C GLU A 315 0.80 9.30 -12.29
N GLU A 316 0.59 8.09 -12.79
CA GLU A 316 -0.60 7.73 -13.58
C GLU A 316 -1.89 7.87 -12.75
N ASP A 317 -1.87 7.39 -11.51
CA ASP A 317 -2.99 7.54 -10.57
C ASP A 317 -3.25 9.01 -10.24
N LEU A 318 -2.20 9.81 -10.02
CA LEU A 318 -2.31 11.26 -9.82
C LEU A 318 -2.96 11.94 -11.03
N VAL A 319 -2.45 11.69 -12.23
CA VAL A 319 -2.95 12.28 -13.48
C VAL A 319 -4.42 11.90 -13.68
N THR A 320 -4.76 10.63 -13.46
CA THR A 320 -6.13 10.12 -13.59
C THR A 320 -7.07 10.84 -12.64
N LYS A 321 -6.69 10.95 -11.36
CA LYS A 321 -7.49 11.64 -10.34
C LYS A 321 -7.63 13.14 -10.62
N LEU A 322 -6.54 13.81 -11.01
CA LEU A 322 -6.57 15.23 -11.36
C LEU A 322 -7.48 15.46 -12.57
N ASN A 323 -7.35 14.68 -13.64
CA ASN A 323 -8.18 14.83 -14.83
C ASN A 323 -9.66 14.60 -14.52
N ALA A 324 -9.98 13.52 -13.80
CA ALA A 324 -11.36 13.23 -13.41
C ALA A 324 -11.97 14.38 -12.59
N GLY A 325 -11.24 14.90 -11.60
CA GLY A 325 -11.70 15.99 -10.75
C GLY A 325 -11.86 17.31 -11.51
N LEU A 326 -10.82 17.72 -12.24
CA LEU A 326 -10.81 18.98 -12.98
C LEU A 326 -11.88 19.04 -14.06
N GLN A 327 -12.04 17.98 -14.86
CA GLN A 327 -13.05 17.92 -15.93
C GLN A 327 -14.47 17.92 -15.39
N THR A 328 -14.70 17.22 -14.29
CA THR A 328 -16.01 17.19 -13.62
C THR A 328 -16.39 18.58 -13.10
N VAL A 329 -15.44 19.29 -12.49
CA VAL A 329 -15.70 20.62 -11.90
C VAL A 329 -15.78 21.73 -12.95
N SER A 330 -14.98 21.64 -14.02
CA SER A 330 -14.98 22.63 -15.09
C SER A 330 -16.11 22.43 -16.10
N GLU A 331 -16.64 21.22 -16.22
CA GLU A 331 -17.45 20.75 -17.35
C GLU A 331 -16.72 20.91 -18.71
N ASP A 332 -15.39 20.95 -18.69
CA ASP A 332 -14.55 21.07 -19.89
C ASP A 332 -13.70 19.80 -20.08
N PRO A 333 -14.05 18.91 -21.03
CA PRO A 333 -13.31 17.68 -21.28
C PRO A 333 -11.92 17.94 -21.89
N ARG A 334 -11.62 19.16 -22.34
CA ARG A 334 -10.34 19.54 -22.94
C ARG A 334 -9.30 19.93 -21.90
N LEU A 335 -9.72 20.23 -20.67
CA LEU A 335 -8.80 20.50 -19.56
C LEU A 335 -8.12 19.19 -19.15
N LEU A 336 -6.80 19.13 -19.38
CA LEU A 336 -6.01 17.92 -19.21
C LEU A 336 -4.68 18.22 -18.53
N VAL A 337 -4.34 17.39 -17.55
CA VAL A 337 -3.02 17.22 -16.97
C VAL A 337 -2.40 15.97 -17.58
N ARG A 338 -1.12 16.04 -17.92
CA ARG A 338 -0.34 14.90 -18.42
C ARG A 338 0.98 14.82 -17.65
N ALA A 339 1.41 13.61 -17.34
CA ALA A 339 2.79 13.39 -16.92
C ALA A 339 3.71 13.64 -18.11
N ALA A 340 4.85 14.29 -17.89
CA ALA A 340 5.86 14.42 -18.92
C ALA A 340 6.41 13.03 -19.22
N ALA A 341 6.39 12.61 -20.49
CA ALA A 341 7.12 11.41 -20.89
C ALA A 341 8.61 11.61 -20.52
N PRO A 342 9.33 10.55 -20.12
CA PRO A 342 10.78 10.62 -20.05
C PRO A 342 11.26 11.18 -21.37
N ARG A 343 12.01 12.28 -21.34
CA ARG A 343 12.67 12.78 -22.54
C ARG A 343 13.60 11.67 -22.99
N GLU A 344 13.19 10.88 -23.97
CA GLU A 344 14.15 10.20 -24.83
C GLU A 344 15.14 11.28 -25.29
N PRO A 345 16.45 11.00 -25.32
CA PRO A 345 17.37 11.91 -25.96
C PRO A 345 16.91 12.04 -27.42
N SER A 346 16.22 13.13 -27.69
CA SER A 346 15.66 13.45 -28.99
C SER A 346 16.78 13.33 -30.01
N SER A 347 16.63 12.37 -30.93
CA SER A 347 17.37 12.42 -32.18
C SER A 347 16.76 13.57 -32.99
N GLY A 348 17.38 14.75 -32.85
CA GLY A 348 17.11 15.92 -33.67
C GLY A 348 16.30 17.00 -32.96
N PRO A 349 16.67 18.29 -33.11
CA PRO A 349 15.83 19.38 -32.64
C PRO A 349 14.60 19.46 -33.53
N GLU A 350 13.43 19.05 -33.03
CA GLU A 350 12.22 19.72 -33.48
C GLU A 350 12.29 21.14 -32.92
N ALA A 351 12.77 22.04 -33.79
CA ALA A 351 12.66 23.46 -33.59
C ALA A 351 11.18 23.80 -33.40
N GLY A 352 10.77 23.92 -32.15
CA GLY A 352 9.75 24.88 -31.78
C GLY A 352 10.27 26.23 -32.25
N THR A 353 9.84 26.67 -33.42
CA THR A 353 10.04 28.04 -33.88
C THR A 353 9.11 28.92 -33.06
N ASP A 354 9.53 29.22 -31.85
CA ASP A 354 9.03 30.33 -31.04
C ASP A 354 10.21 31.25 -30.76
N ASP A 355 10.87 31.67 -31.84
CA ASP A 355 11.60 32.94 -31.94
C ASP A 355 11.98 33.18 -33.41
N ALA A 356 11.02 33.68 -34.18
CA ALA A 356 11.32 34.39 -35.41
C ALA A 356 10.32 35.55 -35.52
N LEU A 357 10.81 36.74 -35.18
CA LEU A 357 10.24 38.00 -35.62
C LEU A 357 9.78 37.90 -37.08
N ALA A 358 8.47 38.04 -37.28
CA ALA A 358 7.79 38.50 -38.48
C ALA A 358 8.62 38.53 -39.77
N ALA A 359 8.65 37.41 -40.48
CA ALA A 359 8.57 37.45 -41.94
C ALA A 359 7.14 37.04 -42.29
N ALA A 360 6.40 37.93 -42.96
CA ALA A 360 5.08 37.61 -43.48
C ALA A 360 5.20 36.34 -44.36
N PRO A 361 4.21 35.42 -44.34
CA PRO A 361 4.28 34.25 -45.20
C PRO A 361 4.10 34.75 -46.63
N GLU A 362 5.20 34.86 -47.37
CA GLU A 362 5.15 35.24 -48.78
C GLU A 362 4.43 34.13 -49.56
N VAL A 363 3.40 34.51 -50.32
CA VAL A 363 2.70 33.59 -51.21
C VAL A 363 3.73 33.00 -52.18
N PRO A 364 3.83 31.66 -52.31
CA PRO A 364 4.79 31.03 -53.20
C PRO A 364 4.67 31.60 -54.63
N SER A 365 5.79 31.98 -55.23
CA SER A 365 5.81 32.63 -56.55
C SER A 365 5.49 31.67 -57.70
N SER A 366 5.71 30.37 -57.51
CA SER A 366 5.38 29.35 -58.51
C SER A 366 3.94 28.85 -58.36
N GLU A 367 3.25 28.73 -59.49
CA GLU A 367 1.86 28.25 -59.60
C GLU A 367 1.65 26.88 -58.92
N ALA A 368 2.56 25.92 -59.15
CA ALA A 368 2.50 24.59 -58.53
C ALA A 368 2.57 24.62 -56.99
N ALA A 369 3.28 25.60 -56.42
CA ALA A 369 3.36 25.76 -54.96
C ALA A 369 2.13 26.49 -54.39
N ARG A 370 1.45 27.32 -55.19
CA ARG A 370 0.16 27.91 -54.82
C ARG A 370 -0.96 26.87 -54.86
N GLU A 371 -0.96 26.00 -55.85
CA GLU A 371 -1.89 24.86 -55.93
C GLU A 371 -1.68 23.90 -54.75
N ALA A 372 -0.43 23.51 -54.45
CA ALA A 372 -0.12 22.69 -53.29
C ALA A 372 -0.53 23.34 -51.95
N LEU A 373 -0.38 24.67 -51.85
CA LEU A 373 -0.85 25.43 -50.69
C LEU A 373 -2.38 25.39 -50.58
N VAL A 374 -3.09 25.63 -51.69
CA VAL A 374 -4.56 25.56 -51.76
C VAL A 374 -5.05 24.17 -51.34
N ASP A 375 -4.51 23.11 -51.93
CA ASP A 375 -4.88 21.72 -51.62
C ASP A 375 -4.61 21.34 -50.15
N SER A 376 -3.63 21.99 -49.52
CA SER A 376 -3.30 21.79 -48.10
C SER A 376 -4.20 22.57 -47.13
N VAL A 377 -4.87 23.63 -47.60
CA VAL A 377 -5.67 24.54 -46.77
C VAL A 377 -7.16 24.25 -46.91
N PHE A 378 -7.64 23.95 -48.12
CA PHE A 378 -9.04 23.62 -48.35
C PHE A 378 -9.24 22.58 -49.48
N GLN A 379 -10.24 21.72 -49.31
CA GLN A 379 -10.72 20.81 -50.35
C GLN A 379 -12.03 21.33 -50.94
N VAL A 380 -12.10 21.37 -52.26
CA VAL A 380 -13.32 21.74 -53.00
C VAL A 380 -13.77 20.57 -53.87
N SER A 381 -15.07 20.27 -53.85
CA SER A 381 -15.67 19.38 -54.85
C SER A 381 -17.11 19.80 -55.16
N VAL A 382 -17.61 19.40 -56.34
CA VAL A 382 -19.02 19.57 -56.70
C VAL A 382 -19.68 18.21 -56.66
N LEU A 383 -20.62 18.04 -55.74
CA LEU A 383 -21.37 16.81 -55.54
C LEU A 383 -22.56 16.72 -56.52
N PRO A 384 -23.11 15.51 -56.75
CA PRO A 384 -24.29 15.32 -57.58
C PRO A 384 -25.45 16.24 -57.17
N GLY A 385 -26.15 16.80 -58.16
CA GLY A 385 -27.20 17.80 -57.91
C GLY A 385 -26.71 19.25 -57.82
N ASN A 386 -25.50 19.54 -58.29
CA ASN A 386 -24.91 20.88 -58.33
C ASN A 386 -24.72 21.50 -56.93
N VAL A 387 -24.30 20.67 -55.96
CA VAL A 387 -24.03 21.09 -54.58
C VAL A 387 -22.53 21.25 -54.38
N GLY A 388 -22.08 22.46 -54.02
CA GLY A 388 -20.68 22.71 -53.68
C GLY A 388 -20.32 22.17 -52.29
N TYR A 389 -19.20 21.47 -52.19
CA TYR A 389 -18.56 21.03 -50.96
C TYR A 389 -17.25 21.78 -50.78
N LEU A 390 -17.09 22.41 -49.60
CA LEU A 390 -15.88 23.12 -49.20
C LEU A 390 -15.50 22.67 -47.78
N ARG A 391 -14.31 22.09 -47.63
CA ARG A 391 -13.73 21.72 -46.33
C ARG A 391 -12.48 22.55 -46.08
N PHE A 392 -12.38 23.13 -44.89
CA PHE A 392 -11.16 23.79 -44.41
C PHE A 392 -10.40 22.82 -43.51
N ASP A 393 -9.18 22.48 -43.90
CA ASP A 393 -8.29 21.64 -43.08
C ASP A 393 -7.40 22.50 -42.16
N ARG A 394 -7.12 23.74 -42.58
CA ARG A 394 -6.45 24.79 -41.81
C ARG A 394 -6.96 26.16 -42.22
N PHE A 395 -6.83 27.15 -41.34
CA PHE A 395 -7.01 28.56 -41.71
C PHE A 395 -5.64 29.20 -41.90
N ALA A 396 -5.38 29.67 -43.12
CA ALA A 396 -4.17 30.46 -43.39
C ALA A 396 -4.25 31.80 -42.64
N ASP A 397 -3.08 32.35 -42.28
CA ASP A 397 -3.01 33.67 -41.67
C ASP A 397 -3.65 34.74 -42.58
N ALA A 398 -4.28 35.75 -41.98
CA ALA A 398 -4.98 36.82 -42.70
C ALA A 398 -4.07 37.55 -43.70
N SER A 399 -2.74 37.56 -43.48
CA SER A 399 -1.75 38.10 -44.41
C SER A 399 -1.65 37.31 -45.73
N VAL A 400 -1.81 35.99 -45.69
CA VAL A 400 -1.74 35.08 -46.85
C VAL A 400 -3.02 35.16 -47.69
N ILE A 401 -4.17 35.27 -47.03
CA ILE A 401 -5.47 35.37 -47.71
C ILE A 401 -5.59 36.68 -48.50
N ARG A 402 -4.91 37.76 -48.09
CA ARG A 402 -4.92 39.04 -48.82
C ARG A 402 -4.09 39.03 -50.11
N THR A 403 -3.23 38.04 -50.31
CA THR A 403 -2.28 37.96 -51.43
C THR A 403 -2.58 36.82 -52.42
N LEU A 404 -3.50 35.92 -52.06
CA LEU A 404 -4.17 34.98 -52.97
C LEU A 404 -5.33 35.66 -53.68
#